data_AF-A0A7Z0WS32-F1
#
_entry.id   AF-A0A7Z0WS32-F1
#
_cell.length_a   1.000
_cell.length_b   1.000
_cell.length_c   1.000
_cell.angle_alpha   90.00
_cell.angle_beta   90.00
_cell.angle_gamma   90.00
#
_symmetry.space_group_name_H-M   'P 1'
#
loop_
_entity.id
_entity.type
_entity.pdbx_description
1 polymer ?
#
loop_
_entity_poly.entity_id
_entity_poly.type
_entity_poly.pdbx_seq_one_letter_code
_entity_poly.pdbx_strand_id
1 'polypeptide(L)'
;MEPTSTLRERKKAATRQSLHETALRLAVARGLDGVTVEDIADEVGVSRRTFSNYFANKEDAVLYADRERMRRLLEVLRDRPADEPAWDALRRGAADLYRRRAQRDPEWVAQLRLLRRHPSLLARQAGDQFTLERDLVDVLRERGEEDYELSRLMAATFLGTLRTAGTLWFENAGEVPLPDLLDRLLARVTFD
;
A
#
# COMPACT_ATOMS: atom_id res chain seq x y z
N MET A 1 3.33 20.77 -17.95
CA MET A 1 4.42 20.16 -18.73
C MET A 1 4.96 19.01 -17.89
N GLU A 2 4.48 17.79 -18.10
CA GLU A 2 4.98 16.63 -17.36
C GLU A 2 6.47 16.44 -17.66
N PRO A 3 7.33 16.21 -16.65
CA PRO A 3 8.72 15.89 -16.92
C PRO A 3 8.77 14.52 -17.58
N THR A 4 9.14 14.49 -18.86
CA THR A 4 9.35 13.27 -19.63
C THR A 4 10.44 12.46 -18.95
N SER A 5 10.06 11.44 -18.20
CA SER A 5 10.98 10.59 -17.43
C SER A 5 12.14 10.13 -18.32
N THR A 6 13.37 10.39 -17.87
CA THR A 6 14.57 10.04 -18.64
C THR A 6 14.67 8.53 -18.83
N LEU A 7 15.32 8.05 -19.89
CA LEU A 7 15.54 6.60 -20.10
C LEU A 7 16.18 5.93 -18.86
N ARG A 8 17.01 6.66 -18.12
CA ARG A 8 17.63 6.23 -16.87
C ARG A 8 16.60 6.02 -15.75
N GLU A 9 15.67 6.96 -15.57
CA GLU A 9 14.59 6.85 -14.58
C GLU A 9 13.64 5.71 -14.91
N ARG A 10 13.27 5.55 -16.20
CA ARG A 10 12.45 4.41 -16.66
C ARG A 10 13.13 3.07 -16.38
N LYS A 11 14.42 2.94 -16.69
CA LYS A 11 15.20 1.73 -16.36
C LYS A 11 15.27 1.49 -14.86
N LYS A 12 15.50 2.55 -14.07
CA LYS A 12 15.53 2.49 -12.60
C LYS A 12 14.20 2.00 -12.01
N ALA A 13 13.08 2.54 -12.50
CA ALA A 13 11.75 2.12 -12.07
C ALA A 13 11.45 0.68 -12.48
N ALA A 14 11.81 0.28 -13.71
CA ALA A 14 11.64 -1.08 -14.19
C ALA A 14 12.43 -2.09 -13.34
N THR A 15 13.71 -1.83 -13.06
CA THR A 15 14.52 -2.70 -12.18
C THR A 15 13.92 -2.81 -10.79
N ARG A 16 13.46 -1.69 -10.20
CA ARG A 16 12.80 -1.70 -8.88
C ARG A 16 11.56 -2.58 -8.89
N GLN A 17 10.74 -2.46 -9.93
CA GLN A 17 9.52 -3.25 -10.10
C GLN A 17 9.84 -4.75 -10.25
N SER A 18 10.81 -5.12 -11.09
CA SER A 18 11.22 -6.53 -11.25
C SER A 18 11.75 -7.13 -9.94
N LEU A 19 12.54 -6.39 -9.18
CA LEU A 19 13.02 -6.83 -7.86
C LEU A 19 11.86 -7.06 -6.88
N HIS A 20 10.87 -6.14 -6.84
CA HIS A 20 9.67 -6.30 -6.00
C HIS A 20 8.85 -7.54 -6.42
N GLU A 21 8.56 -7.69 -7.71
CA GLU A 21 7.76 -8.79 -8.23
C GLU A 21 8.42 -10.15 -7.98
N THR A 22 9.73 -10.24 -8.19
CA THR A 22 10.52 -11.45 -7.87
C THR A 22 10.52 -11.73 -6.37
N ALA A 23 10.78 -10.73 -5.52
CA ALA A 23 10.76 -10.90 -4.07
C ALA A 23 9.40 -11.41 -3.57
N LEU A 24 8.31 -10.80 -4.06
CA LEU A 24 6.95 -11.20 -3.68
C LEU A 24 6.64 -12.63 -4.14
N ARG A 25 6.95 -12.98 -5.39
CA ARG A 25 6.72 -14.32 -5.92
C ARG A 25 7.53 -15.39 -5.19
N LEU A 26 8.81 -15.14 -4.94
CA LEU A 26 9.65 -16.07 -4.18
C LEU A 26 9.14 -16.24 -2.74
N ALA A 27 8.79 -15.14 -2.06
CA ALA A 27 8.30 -15.19 -0.69
C ALA A 27 6.93 -15.87 -0.57
N VAL A 28 6.06 -15.71 -1.57
CA VAL A 28 4.79 -16.43 -1.67
C VAL A 28 5.01 -17.93 -1.88
N ALA A 29 5.95 -18.32 -2.75
CA ALA A 29 6.20 -19.72 -3.08
C ALA A 29 6.99 -20.49 -2.01
N ARG A 30 7.96 -19.85 -1.35
CA ARG A 30 8.93 -20.51 -0.45
C ARG A 30 8.78 -20.09 1.02
N GLY A 31 7.86 -19.16 1.31
CA GLY A 31 7.83 -18.43 2.58
C GLY A 31 8.93 -17.37 2.64
N LEU A 32 8.75 -16.37 3.51
CA LEU A 32 9.72 -15.26 3.60
C LEU A 32 11.10 -15.72 4.09
N ASP A 33 11.15 -16.62 5.07
CA ASP A 33 12.41 -17.11 5.64
C ASP A 33 13.23 -17.93 4.65
N GLY A 34 12.57 -18.62 3.72
CA GLY A 34 13.20 -19.42 2.66
C GLY A 34 13.73 -18.62 1.46
N VAL A 35 13.76 -17.28 1.55
CA VAL A 35 14.22 -16.39 0.49
C VAL A 35 15.34 -15.49 0.99
N THR A 36 16.40 -15.36 0.20
CA THR A 36 17.53 -14.45 0.45
C THR A 36 17.54 -13.28 -0.53
N VAL A 37 18.35 -12.26 -0.24
CA VAL A 37 18.55 -11.14 -1.17
C VAL A 37 19.29 -11.62 -2.43
N GLU A 38 20.20 -12.58 -2.28
CA GLU A 38 20.91 -13.27 -3.34
C GLU A 38 19.94 -13.95 -4.30
N ASP A 39 19.01 -14.77 -3.79
CA ASP A 39 18.01 -15.46 -4.63
C ASP A 39 17.24 -14.47 -5.52
N ILE A 40 16.83 -13.35 -4.94
CA ILE A 40 16.07 -12.31 -5.65
C ILE A 40 16.95 -11.62 -6.71
N ALA A 41 18.18 -11.26 -6.33
CA ALA A 41 19.10 -10.55 -7.21
C ALA A 41 19.52 -11.43 -8.39
N ASP A 42 19.83 -12.70 -8.13
CA ASP A 42 20.25 -13.69 -9.12
C ASP A 42 19.12 -13.96 -10.13
N GLU A 43 17.87 -14.11 -9.67
CA GLU A 43 16.73 -14.36 -10.56
C GLU A 43 16.38 -13.14 -11.44
N VAL A 44 16.65 -11.92 -10.97
CA VAL A 44 16.51 -10.69 -11.79
C VAL A 44 17.74 -10.45 -12.68
N GLY A 45 18.85 -11.15 -12.45
CA GLY A 45 20.11 -10.98 -13.19
C GLY A 45 20.88 -9.72 -12.80
N VAL A 46 20.84 -9.34 -11.52
CA VAL A 46 21.56 -8.18 -10.99
C VAL A 46 22.41 -8.54 -9.77
N SER A 47 23.43 -7.73 -9.45
CA SER A 47 24.24 -7.97 -8.26
C SER A 47 23.47 -7.68 -6.96
N ARG A 48 23.91 -8.27 -5.84
CA ARG A 48 23.45 -7.89 -4.48
C ARG A 48 23.60 -6.39 -4.22
N ARG A 49 24.70 -5.77 -4.69
CA ARG A 49 24.90 -4.31 -4.59
C ARG A 49 23.80 -3.55 -5.34
N THR A 50 23.41 -4.03 -6.52
CA THR A 50 22.31 -3.44 -7.28
C THR A 50 20.99 -3.56 -6.51
N PHE A 51 20.68 -4.72 -5.93
CA PHE A 51 19.51 -4.87 -5.05
C PHE A 51 19.51 -3.83 -3.93
N SER A 52 20.63 -3.70 -3.21
CA SER A 52 20.77 -2.77 -2.08
C SER A 52 20.63 -1.29 -2.47
N ASN A 53 20.83 -0.94 -3.74
CA ASN A 53 20.54 0.42 -4.24
C ASN A 53 19.02 0.73 -4.32
N TYR A 54 18.17 -0.30 -4.24
CA TYR A 54 16.71 -0.17 -4.33
C TYR A 54 16.00 -0.48 -3.02
N PHE A 55 16.44 -1.53 -2.31
CA PHE A 55 15.80 -2.01 -1.10
C PHE A 55 16.84 -2.36 -0.03
N ALA A 56 16.58 -2.00 1.22
CA ALA A 56 17.50 -2.30 2.31
C ALA A 56 17.51 -3.80 2.66
N ASN A 57 16.39 -4.48 2.47
CA ASN A 57 16.20 -5.90 2.77
C ASN A 57 15.07 -6.51 1.90
N LYS A 58 14.86 -7.82 2.02
CA LYS A 58 13.82 -8.56 1.29
C LYS A 58 12.40 -8.13 1.70
N GLU A 59 12.18 -7.79 2.97
CA GLU A 59 10.89 -7.31 3.46
C GLU A 59 10.47 -6.01 2.78
N ASP A 60 11.41 -5.07 2.63
CA ASP A 60 11.16 -3.80 1.96
C ASP A 60 10.87 -3.97 0.48
N ALA A 61 11.51 -4.95 -0.16
CA ALA A 61 11.18 -5.35 -1.53
C ALA A 61 9.77 -5.94 -1.61
N VAL A 62 9.38 -6.82 -0.69
CA VAL A 62 8.02 -7.43 -0.64
C VAL A 62 6.93 -6.37 -0.41
N LEU A 63 7.17 -5.41 0.49
CA LEU A 63 6.18 -4.37 0.86
C LEU A 63 6.12 -3.18 -0.11
N TYR A 64 6.96 -3.15 -1.15
CA TYR A 64 7.09 -2.00 -2.05
C TYR A 64 5.76 -1.55 -2.65
N ALA A 65 4.97 -2.45 -3.24
CA ALA A 65 3.69 -2.09 -3.86
C ALA A 65 2.63 -1.60 -2.84
N ASP A 66 2.74 -1.98 -1.57
CA ASP A 66 1.85 -1.43 -0.52
C ASP A 66 2.22 0.00 -0.19
N ARG A 67 3.50 0.26 0.04
CA ARG A 67 4.01 1.61 0.31
C ARG A 67 3.74 2.55 -0.85
N GLU A 68 3.97 2.09 -2.08
CA GLU A 68 3.68 2.86 -3.28
C GLU A 68 2.18 3.15 -3.43
N ARG A 69 1.31 2.20 -3.07
CA ARG A 69 -0.14 2.43 -3.06
C ARG A 69 -0.54 3.46 -2.02
N MET A 70 0.03 3.42 -0.82
CA MET A 70 -0.27 4.40 0.24
C MET A 70 0.27 5.79 -0.13
N ARG A 71 1.44 5.86 -0.77
CA ARG A 71 1.99 7.10 -1.33
C ARG A 71 1.03 7.72 -2.35
N ARG A 72 0.52 6.92 -3.29
CA ARG A 72 -0.48 7.36 -4.27
C ARG A 72 -1.80 7.77 -3.65
N LEU A 73 -2.22 7.15 -2.54
CA LEU A 73 -3.40 7.57 -1.81
C LEU A 73 -3.26 9.03 -1.34
N LEU A 74 -2.11 9.36 -0.75
CA LEU A 74 -1.83 10.73 -0.30
C LEU A 74 -1.82 11.72 -1.48
N GLU A 75 -1.24 11.35 -2.62
CA GLU A 75 -1.27 12.17 -3.85
C GLU A 75 -2.71 12.40 -4.33
N VAL A 76 -3.49 11.32 -4.46
CA VAL A 76 -4.89 11.40 -4.86
C VAL A 76 -5.68 12.33 -3.94
N LEU A 77 -5.44 12.26 -2.63
CA LEU A 77 -6.14 13.08 -1.64
C LEU A 77 -5.76 14.58 -1.71
N ARG A 78 -4.50 14.89 -2.00
CA ARG A 78 -4.04 16.27 -2.21
C ARG A 78 -4.65 16.89 -3.46
N ASP A 79 -4.84 16.10 -4.51
CA ASP A 79 -5.39 16.57 -5.79
C ASP A 79 -6.93 16.69 -5.78
N ARG A 80 -7.62 16.28 -4.71
CA ARG A 80 -9.09 16.38 -4.63
C ARG A 80 -9.55 17.83 -4.43
N PRO A 81 -10.75 18.19 -4.91
CA PRO A 81 -11.33 19.53 -4.72
C PRO A 81 -11.27 19.98 -3.25
N ALA A 82 -10.87 21.21 -2.99
CA ALA A 82 -10.68 21.74 -1.64
C ALA A 82 -11.99 21.97 -0.89
N ASP A 83 -13.10 22.16 -1.62
CA ASP A 83 -14.45 22.33 -1.08
C ASP A 83 -15.12 21.00 -0.68
N GLU A 84 -14.50 19.86 -0.98
CA GLU A 84 -15.00 18.56 -0.56
C GLU A 84 -14.70 18.29 0.92
N PRO A 85 -15.71 17.92 1.73
CA PRO A 85 -15.52 17.58 3.14
C PRO A 85 -14.40 16.55 3.32
N ALA A 86 -13.57 16.74 4.35
CA ALA A 86 -12.39 15.94 4.62
C ALA A 86 -12.66 14.42 4.59
N TRP A 87 -13.73 13.98 5.26
CA TRP A 87 -14.12 12.57 5.28
C TRP A 87 -14.58 12.03 3.92
N ASP A 88 -15.33 12.83 3.16
CA ASP A 88 -15.74 12.45 1.81
C ASP A 88 -14.55 12.33 0.86
N ALA A 89 -13.57 13.24 1.00
CA ALA A 89 -12.32 13.19 0.25
C ALA A 89 -11.56 11.88 0.52
N LEU A 90 -11.45 11.47 1.79
CA LEU A 90 -10.87 10.18 2.18
C LEU A 90 -11.60 9.00 1.54
N ARG A 91 -12.93 8.96 1.68
CA ARG A 91 -13.76 7.85 1.17
C ARG A 91 -13.63 7.70 -0.34
N ARG A 92 -13.80 8.80 -1.08
CA ARG A 92 -13.73 8.78 -2.54
C ARG A 92 -12.29 8.53 -3.02
N GLY A 93 -11.29 9.11 -2.37
CA GLY A 93 -9.88 8.84 -2.66
C GLY A 93 -9.51 7.36 -2.54
N ALA A 94 -10.01 6.67 -1.50
CA ALA A 94 -9.85 5.22 -1.38
C ALA A 94 -10.56 4.48 -2.52
N ALA A 95 -11.83 4.81 -2.80
CA ALA A 95 -12.60 4.16 -3.87
C ALA A 95 -11.89 4.26 -5.23
N ASP A 96 -11.39 5.45 -5.58
CA ASP A 96 -10.62 5.71 -6.81
C ASP A 96 -9.35 4.86 -6.89
N LEU A 97 -8.60 4.77 -5.79
CA LEU A 97 -7.35 4.02 -5.72
C LEU A 97 -7.56 2.50 -5.89
N TYR A 98 -8.63 1.96 -5.31
CA TYR A 98 -8.87 0.50 -5.29
C TYR A 98 -9.74 0.01 -6.47
N ARG A 99 -10.46 0.89 -7.17
CA ARG A 99 -11.34 0.57 -8.32
C ARG A 99 -10.67 -0.23 -9.43
N ARG A 100 -9.35 -0.07 -9.62
CA ARG A 100 -8.59 -0.71 -10.72
C ARG A 100 -7.99 -2.07 -10.38
N ARG A 101 -8.37 -2.70 -9.27
CA ARG A 101 -7.77 -3.98 -8.87
C ARG A 101 -8.40 -5.14 -9.64
N ALA A 102 -7.62 -5.77 -10.52
CA ALA A 102 -8.00 -7.02 -11.17
C ALA A 102 -8.24 -8.12 -10.12
N GLN A 103 -9.22 -8.99 -10.39
CA GLN A 103 -9.40 -10.23 -9.63
C GLN A 103 -8.10 -11.02 -9.66
N ARG A 104 -7.69 -11.52 -8.49
CA ARG A 104 -6.49 -12.33 -8.33
C ARG A 104 -6.91 -13.77 -8.10
N ASP A 105 -6.06 -14.69 -8.55
CA ASP A 105 -6.20 -16.12 -8.26
C ASP A 105 -6.37 -16.37 -6.74
N PRO A 106 -7.43 -17.08 -6.30
CA PRO A 106 -7.68 -17.35 -4.89
C PRO A 106 -6.53 -18.04 -4.16
N GLU A 107 -5.80 -18.95 -4.82
CA GLU A 107 -4.66 -19.64 -4.21
C GLU A 107 -3.52 -18.65 -3.89
N TRP A 108 -3.18 -17.80 -4.86
CA TRP A 108 -2.24 -16.70 -4.66
C TRP A 108 -2.68 -15.77 -3.51
N VAL A 109 -3.97 -15.45 -3.39
CA VAL A 109 -4.51 -14.63 -2.29
C VAL A 109 -4.32 -15.31 -0.94
N ALA A 110 -4.57 -16.62 -0.86
CA ALA A 110 -4.38 -17.40 0.37
C ALA A 110 -2.91 -17.45 0.80
N GLN A 111 -1.99 -17.66 -0.13
CA GLN A 111 -0.55 -17.68 0.16
C GLN A 111 -0.05 -16.28 0.55
N LEU A 112 -0.50 -15.23 -0.15
CA LEU A 112 -0.20 -13.84 0.20
C LEU A 112 -0.71 -13.50 1.62
N ARG A 113 -1.88 -14.00 2.01
CA ARG A 113 -2.40 -13.83 3.38
C ARG A 113 -1.45 -14.42 4.41
N LEU A 114 -0.90 -15.62 4.17
CA LEU A 114 0.05 -16.26 5.07
C LEU A 114 1.36 -15.44 5.16
N LEU A 115 1.88 -15.02 4.01
CA LEU A 115 3.07 -14.18 3.95
C LEU A 115 2.90 -12.91 4.80
N ARG A 116 1.76 -12.21 4.68
CA ARG A 116 1.48 -10.98 5.44
C ARG A 116 1.34 -11.16 6.94
N ARG A 117 1.15 -12.39 7.43
CA ARG A 117 1.15 -12.70 8.88
C ARG A 117 2.55 -12.92 9.43
N HIS A 118 3.58 -12.88 8.59
CA HIS A 118 4.96 -13.02 9.03
C HIS A 118 5.36 -11.89 10.00
N PRO A 119 5.96 -12.20 11.17
CA PRO A 119 6.26 -11.19 12.19
C PRO A 119 7.10 -10.00 11.71
N SER A 120 8.10 -10.25 10.85
CA SER A 120 8.97 -9.19 10.32
C SER A 120 8.24 -8.23 9.38
N LEU A 121 7.19 -8.69 8.70
CA LEU A 121 6.33 -7.85 7.87
C LEU A 121 5.32 -7.10 8.72
N LEU A 122 4.70 -7.76 9.71
CA LEU A 122 3.76 -7.12 10.64
C LEU A 122 4.39 -5.94 11.37
N ALA A 123 5.61 -6.10 11.87
CA ALA A 123 6.34 -5.03 12.55
C ALA A 123 6.57 -3.81 11.64
N ARG A 124 6.96 -4.05 10.39
CA ARG A 124 7.17 -2.99 9.38
C ARG A 124 5.85 -2.33 8.99
N GLN A 125 4.81 -3.10 8.74
CA GLN A 125 3.48 -2.59 8.43
C GLN A 125 2.93 -1.71 9.56
N ALA A 126 3.17 -2.07 10.82
CA ALA A 126 2.79 -1.23 11.96
C ALA A 126 3.54 0.11 11.95
N GLY A 127 4.86 0.11 11.70
CA GLY A 127 5.64 1.34 11.56
C GLY A 127 5.19 2.21 10.37
N ASP A 128 4.94 1.58 9.23
CA ASP A 128 4.43 2.25 8.02
C ASP A 128 3.04 2.88 8.29
N GLN A 129 2.19 2.21 9.07
CA GLN A 129 0.86 2.71 9.45
C GLN A 129 0.96 3.99 10.28
N PHE A 130 1.82 4.05 11.29
CA PHE A 130 2.01 5.26 12.10
C PHE A 130 2.56 6.43 11.28
N THR A 131 3.44 6.13 10.33
CA THR A 131 4.00 7.15 9.42
C THR A 131 2.91 7.71 8.52
N LEU A 132 2.10 6.81 7.94
CA LEU A 132 0.99 7.18 7.07
C LEU A 132 -0.10 7.95 7.80
N GLU A 133 -0.42 7.61 9.05
CA GLU A 133 -1.39 8.35 9.86
C GLU A 133 -0.97 9.81 10.03
N ARG A 134 0.30 10.06 10.39
CA ARG A 134 0.83 11.42 10.48
C ARG A 134 0.73 12.16 9.15
N ASP A 135 1.21 11.54 8.08
CA ASP A 135 1.21 12.17 6.75
C ASP A 135 -0.23 12.45 6.27
N LEU A 136 -1.20 11.61 6.66
CA LEU A 136 -2.60 11.82 6.34
C LEU A 136 -3.21 12.98 7.14
N VAL A 137 -2.85 13.14 8.41
CA VAL A 137 -3.25 14.31 9.21
C VAL A 137 -2.77 15.59 8.54
N ASP A 138 -1.52 15.62 8.07
CA ASP A 138 -0.98 16.79 7.35
C ASP A 138 -1.81 17.09 6.09
N VAL A 139 -2.17 16.07 5.31
CA VAL A 139 -3.04 16.23 4.13
C VAL A 139 -4.43 16.76 4.50
N LEU A 140 -5.05 16.29 5.59
CA LEU A 140 -6.37 16.78 6.02
C LEU A 140 -6.30 18.27 6.43
N ARG A 141 -5.23 18.66 7.13
CA ARG A 141 -5.01 20.07 7.50
C ARG A 141 -4.74 20.96 6.30
N GLU A 142 -3.95 20.50 5.33
CA GLU A 142 -3.72 21.20 4.05
C GLU A 142 -5.02 21.46 3.29
N ARG A 143 -6.03 20.59 3.48
CA ARG A 143 -7.37 20.72 2.88
C ARG A 143 -8.31 21.64 3.66
N GLY A 144 -7.89 22.20 4.79
CA GLY A 144 -8.67 23.14 5.59
C GLY A 144 -9.41 22.52 6.78
N GLU A 145 -9.14 21.27 7.16
CA GLU A 145 -9.58 20.77 8.46
C GLU A 145 -8.73 21.41 9.57
N GLU A 146 -9.34 22.31 10.34
CA GLU A 146 -8.66 23.09 11.37
C GLU A 146 -8.55 22.33 12.70
N ASP A 147 -9.49 21.41 12.97
CA ASP A 147 -9.48 20.60 14.19
C ASP A 147 -8.47 19.46 14.07
N TYR A 148 -7.41 19.56 14.86
CA TYR A 148 -6.34 18.57 14.89
C TYR A 148 -6.79 17.23 15.50
N GLU A 149 -7.62 17.26 16.53
CA GLU A 149 -8.12 16.04 17.18
C GLU A 149 -9.04 15.29 16.21
N LEU A 150 -9.91 16.03 15.53
CA LEU A 150 -10.77 15.49 14.49
C LEU A 150 -9.97 14.95 13.31
N SER A 151 -8.98 15.69 12.80
CA SER A 151 -8.08 15.23 11.73
C SER A 151 -7.40 13.90 12.09
N ARG A 152 -6.90 13.80 13.32
CA ARG A 152 -6.23 12.58 13.81
C ARG A 152 -7.20 11.42 13.96
N LEU A 153 -8.41 11.67 14.47
CA LEU A 153 -9.46 10.66 14.57
C LEU A 153 -9.93 10.17 13.19
N MET A 154 -10.11 11.08 12.23
CA MET A 154 -10.43 10.74 10.84
C MET A 154 -9.33 9.88 10.22
N ALA A 155 -8.07 10.29 10.34
CA ALA A 155 -6.93 9.54 9.79
C ALA A 155 -6.83 8.13 10.39
N ALA A 156 -6.87 8.02 11.73
CA ALA A 156 -6.80 6.73 12.42
C ALA A 156 -7.98 5.82 12.05
N THR A 157 -9.20 6.36 12.03
CA THR A 157 -10.42 5.63 11.67
C THR A 157 -10.39 5.16 10.21
N PHE A 158 -9.98 6.02 9.30
CA PHE A 158 -9.84 5.70 7.88
C PHE A 158 -8.84 4.57 7.66
N LEU A 159 -7.62 4.70 8.19
CA LEU A 159 -6.57 3.69 8.01
C LEU A 159 -6.91 2.38 8.73
N GLY A 160 -7.58 2.45 9.89
CA GLY A 160 -8.15 1.28 10.58
C GLY A 160 -9.20 0.57 9.74
N THR A 161 -10.02 1.32 9.02
CA THR A 161 -11.03 0.79 8.09
C THR A 161 -10.37 0.13 6.88
N LEU A 162 -9.35 0.76 6.27
CA LEU A 162 -8.59 0.15 5.17
C LEU A 162 -7.96 -1.18 5.58
N ARG A 163 -7.34 -1.22 6.76
CA ARG A 163 -6.74 -2.43 7.33
C ARG A 163 -7.79 -3.52 7.55
N THR A 164 -8.94 -3.16 8.10
CA THR A 164 -10.06 -4.09 8.36
C THR A 164 -10.62 -4.66 7.06
N ALA A 165 -10.86 -3.81 6.05
CA ALA A 165 -11.30 -4.24 4.73
C ALA A 165 -10.30 -5.20 4.08
N GLY A 166 -9.00 -4.90 4.19
CA GLY A 166 -7.94 -5.79 3.70
C GLY A 166 -7.94 -7.15 4.39
N THR A 167 -8.06 -7.19 5.72
CA THR A 167 -8.16 -8.45 6.48
C THR A 167 -9.36 -9.28 6.04
N LEU A 168 -10.55 -8.67 5.97
CA LEU A 168 -11.76 -9.36 5.53
C LEU A 168 -11.66 -9.86 4.09
N TRP A 169 -11.03 -9.08 3.21
CA TRP A 169 -10.79 -9.48 1.82
C TRP A 169 -9.90 -10.74 1.75
N PHE A 170 -8.82 -10.79 2.54
CA PHE A 170 -7.97 -11.97 2.62
C PHE A 170 -8.67 -13.17 3.27
N GLU A 171 -9.50 -12.97 4.28
CA GLU A 171 -10.24 -14.03 4.97
C GLU A 171 -11.26 -14.71 4.08
N ASN A 172 -11.95 -13.95 3.22
CA ASN A 172 -12.95 -14.45 2.27
C ASN A 172 -12.35 -14.76 0.89
N ALA A 173 -11.04 -15.02 0.80
CA ALA A 173 -10.32 -15.33 -0.45
C ALA A 173 -10.60 -14.37 -1.64
N GLY A 174 -10.96 -13.12 -1.34
CA GLY A 174 -11.33 -12.11 -2.33
C GLY A 174 -12.68 -12.32 -3.02
N GLU A 175 -13.58 -13.15 -2.48
CA GLU A 175 -14.95 -13.36 -2.98
C GLU A 175 -15.71 -12.04 -3.16
N VAL A 176 -15.58 -11.14 -2.19
CA VAL A 176 -16.09 -9.77 -2.30
C VAL A 176 -14.96 -8.86 -2.78
N PRO A 177 -15.16 -8.04 -3.83
CA PRO A 177 -14.18 -7.06 -4.26
C PRO A 177 -13.77 -6.12 -3.12
N LEU A 178 -12.46 -5.87 -2.98
CA LEU A 178 -11.95 -4.93 -1.97
C LEU A 178 -12.56 -3.52 -2.06
N PRO A 179 -12.83 -2.93 -3.25
CA PRO A 179 -13.52 -1.65 -3.35
C PRO A 179 -14.89 -1.66 -2.67
N ASP A 180 -15.68 -2.71 -2.89
CA ASP A 180 -17.03 -2.83 -2.32
C ASP A 180 -16.98 -2.97 -0.79
N LEU A 181 -15.98 -3.70 -0.27
CA LEU A 181 -15.74 -3.78 1.17
C LEU A 181 -15.35 -2.42 1.76
N LEU A 182 -14.48 -1.67 1.08
CA LEU A 182 -14.04 -0.35 1.51
C LEU A 182 -15.18 0.65 1.52
N ASP A 183 -15.93 0.76 0.42
CA ASP A 183 -17.06 1.66 0.30
C ASP A 183 -18.11 1.36 1.38
N ARG A 184 -18.44 0.08 1.57
CA ARG A 184 -19.40 -0.35 2.60
C ARG A 184 -18.95 -0.04 4.03
N LEU A 185 -17.67 -0.22 4.35
CA LEU A 185 -17.17 0.01 5.71
C LEU A 185 -16.97 1.49 6.00
N LEU A 186 -16.43 2.27 5.05
CA LEU A 186 -16.24 3.71 5.21
C LEU A 186 -17.58 4.45 5.28
N ALA A 187 -18.61 3.99 4.57
CA ALA A 187 -19.95 4.56 4.66
C ALA A 187 -20.65 4.32 6.01
N ARG A 188 -20.12 3.44 6.88
CA ARG A 188 -20.65 3.23 8.24
C ARG A 188 -20.13 4.24 9.25
N VAL A 189 -19.11 5.00 8.89
CA VAL A 189 -18.49 6.00 9.76
C VAL A 189 -18.95 7.37 9.28
N THR A 190 -19.48 8.16 10.21
CA THR A 190 -19.86 9.56 10.01
C THR A 190 -19.07 10.42 10.98
N PHE A 191 -18.67 11.58 10.51
CA PHE A 191 -18.14 12.67 11.32
C PHE A 191 -19.12 13.83 11.18
N ASP A 192 -19.43 14.46 12.31
CA ASP A 192 -20.33 15.61 12.39
C ASP A 192 -19.66 16.89 11.85
#